data_AF-A0A8B8JPK0-F1
#
_entry.id   AF-A0A8B8JPK0-F1
#
_cell.length_a   1.000
_cell.length_b   1.000
_cell.length_c   1.000
_cell.angle_alpha   90.00
_cell.angle_beta   90.00
_cell.angle_gamma   90.00
#
_symmetry.space_group_name_H-M   'P 1'
#
loop_
_entity.id
_entity.type
_entity.pdbx_description
1 polymer ?
#
loop_
_entity_poly.entity_id
_entity_poly.type
_entity_poly.pdbx_seq_one_letter_code
_entity_poly.pdbx_strand_id
1 'polypeptide(L)'
;MMMSSNDDKALQIPVPIPIPIPSYWNVKVHRSICLELHILVDKILHIILAIESARPNCALAMQTLCSLHFTLDKAKSVIRHCSECSKLYLAITSHKILSRSRKIQHAFELNLAKIQNAVPVPMAAKISAILHDLRHMEFSLEFEEDDAWKVLRSLLEKDFPDSASMEKEELEAIQVATSRLKMKSLFSLLVEKATLKRQLDEVNYTNQKEKELLQYLLYLLIKNWRSICQVQNRRHALKNECHDQSFEHKLVVDGAICENQVNDSVNPKVGDL
;
A
#
# COMPACT_ATOMS: atom_id res chain seq x y z
N MET A 1 -62.28 -12.85 -36.53
CA MET A 1 -61.02 -13.60 -36.40
C MET A 1 -60.06 -12.71 -35.63
N MET A 2 -60.04 -12.85 -34.30
CA MET A 2 -59.03 -12.22 -33.43
C MET A 2 -57.78 -13.09 -33.44
N MET A 3 -56.61 -12.45 -33.25
CA MET A 3 -55.33 -12.92 -32.65
C MET A 3 -54.24 -11.96 -33.18
N SER A 4 -54.03 -10.82 -32.52
CA SER A 4 -53.08 -10.60 -31.42
C SER A 4 -51.66 -10.30 -31.90
N SER A 5 -51.25 -9.03 -31.72
CA SER A 5 -49.88 -8.54 -31.73
C SER A 5 -48.99 -9.39 -30.83
N ASN A 6 -47.78 -9.71 -31.32
CA ASN A 6 -46.66 -10.04 -30.45
C ASN A 6 -45.56 -9.00 -30.68
N ASP A 7 -45.32 -8.24 -29.62
CA ASP A 7 -44.23 -7.30 -29.48
C ASP A 7 -42.90 -8.06 -29.39
N ASP A 8 -42.00 -7.82 -30.34
CA ASP A 8 -40.59 -8.22 -30.25
C ASP A 8 -39.88 -7.33 -29.21
N LYS A 9 -39.97 -7.71 -27.94
CA LYS A 9 -39.05 -7.24 -26.90
C LYS A 9 -37.69 -7.91 -27.14
N ALA A 10 -36.81 -7.19 -27.83
CA ALA A 10 -35.39 -7.52 -27.87
C ALA A 10 -34.86 -7.63 -26.42
N LEU A 11 -34.39 -8.84 -26.09
CA LEU A 11 -33.83 -9.18 -24.78
C LEU A 11 -32.55 -8.37 -24.56
N GLN A 12 -32.66 -7.33 -23.75
CA GLN A 12 -31.51 -6.52 -23.34
C GLN A 12 -30.65 -7.36 -22.40
N ILE A 13 -29.56 -7.92 -22.93
CA ILE A 13 -28.56 -8.64 -22.15
C ILE A 13 -28.00 -7.66 -21.12
N PRO A 14 -28.01 -7.98 -19.80
CA PRO A 14 -27.44 -7.09 -18.80
C PRO A 14 -25.96 -6.88 -19.10
N VAL A 15 -25.58 -5.63 -19.38
CA VAL A 15 -24.18 -5.23 -19.44
C VAL A 15 -23.59 -5.55 -18.07
N PRO A 16 -22.50 -6.33 -17.98
CA PRO A 16 -21.85 -6.60 -16.70
C PRO A 16 -21.46 -5.27 -16.06
N ILE A 17 -22.05 -4.97 -14.90
CA ILE A 17 -21.69 -3.80 -14.11
C ILE A 17 -20.18 -3.90 -13.86
N PRO A 18 -19.37 -2.90 -14.25
CA PRO A 18 -17.95 -2.92 -13.97
C PRO A 18 -17.78 -3.04 -12.46
N ILE A 19 -17.22 -4.17 -12.00
CA ILE A 19 -16.86 -4.33 -10.59
C ILE A 19 -15.96 -3.14 -10.26
N PRO A 20 -16.34 -2.28 -9.29
CA PRO A 20 -15.54 -1.13 -8.93
C PRO A 20 -14.12 -1.61 -8.63
N ILE A 21 -13.13 -1.02 -9.31
CA ILE A 21 -11.73 -1.33 -9.04
C ILE A 21 -11.51 -1.02 -7.56
N PRO A 22 -11.02 -1.98 -6.75
CA PRO A 22 -10.68 -1.70 -5.36
C PRO A 22 -9.73 -0.52 -5.34
N SER A 23 -10.15 0.57 -4.72
CA SER A 23 -9.34 1.78 -4.70
C SER A 23 -8.01 1.47 -4.02
N TYR A 24 -6.89 1.82 -4.66
CA TYR A 24 -5.55 1.60 -4.07
C TYR A 24 -5.36 2.32 -2.72
N TRP A 25 -6.24 3.26 -2.37
CA TRP A 25 -6.28 3.96 -1.09
C TRP A 25 -6.49 3.04 0.13
N ASN A 26 -7.09 1.86 -0.07
CA ASN A 26 -7.32 0.88 1.01
C ASN A 26 -6.14 -0.09 1.19
N VAL A 27 -5.07 0.08 0.41
CA VAL A 27 -3.88 -0.76 0.48
C VAL A 27 -3.15 -0.51 1.80
N LYS A 28 -2.90 -1.60 2.53
CA LYS A 28 -2.34 -1.53 3.88
C LYS A 28 -0.80 -1.45 3.89
N VAL A 29 -0.16 -2.07 2.89
CA VAL A 29 1.29 -2.23 2.66
C VAL A 29 1.48 -2.35 1.14
N HIS A 30 2.63 -1.98 0.59
CA HIS A 30 2.96 -1.97 -0.84
C HIS A 30 2.24 -0.87 -1.62
N ARG A 31 2.06 0.28 -0.99
CA ARG A 31 1.28 1.39 -1.57
C ARG A 31 1.87 1.86 -2.89
N SER A 32 3.19 2.05 -2.98
CA SER A 32 3.88 2.44 -4.21
C SER A 32 3.63 1.45 -5.34
N ILE A 33 3.78 0.13 -5.07
CA ILE A 33 3.52 -0.91 -6.06
C ILE A 33 2.06 -0.88 -6.55
N CYS A 34 1.11 -0.76 -5.62
CA CYS A 34 -0.31 -0.78 -5.96
C CYS A 34 -0.75 0.50 -6.69
N LEU A 35 -0.16 1.64 -6.37
CA LEU A 35 -0.38 2.90 -7.06
C LEU A 35 0.04 2.79 -8.53
N GLU A 36 1.25 2.31 -8.79
CA GLU A 36 1.76 2.13 -10.14
C GLU A 36 0.90 1.14 -10.95
N LEU A 37 0.53 -0.01 -10.34
CA LEU A 37 -0.41 -0.94 -10.98
C LEU A 37 -1.77 -0.30 -11.26
N HIS A 38 -2.28 0.52 -10.34
CA HIS A 38 -3.56 1.20 -10.52
C HIS A 38 -3.51 2.20 -11.69
N ILE A 39 -2.44 3.00 -11.78
CA ILE A 39 -2.22 3.94 -12.89
C ILE A 39 -2.21 3.19 -14.23
N LEU A 40 -1.53 2.04 -14.32
CA LEU A 40 -1.53 1.22 -15.53
C LEU A 40 -2.92 0.70 -15.89
N VAL A 41 -3.62 0.14 -14.91
CA VAL A 41 -4.99 -0.38 -15.10
C VAL A 41 -5.90 0.72 -15.63
N ASP A 42 -5.85 1.91 -15.04
CA ASP A 42 -6.67 3.05 -15.43
C ASP A 42 -6.38 3.52 -16.87
N LYS A 43 -5.09 3.70 -17.21
CA LYS A 43 -4.66 4.08 -18.58
C LYS A 43 -5.12 3.07 -19.64
N ILE A 44 -5.00 1.78 -19.34
CA ILE A 44 -5.39 0.73 -20.29
C ILE A 44 -6.92 0.66 -20.42
N LEU A 45 -7.66 0.75 -19.31
CA LEU A 45 -9.13 0.78 -19.34
C LEU A 45 -9.66 1.98 -20.12
N HIS A 46 -8.96 3.12 -20.10
CA HIS A 46 -9.34 4.30 -20.88
C HIS A 46 -9.30 4.05 -22.41
N ILE A 47 -8.47 3.12 -22.88
CA ILE A 47 -8.33 2.83 -24.33
C ILE A 47 -8.91 1.47 -24.75
N ILE A 48 -9.25 0.58 -23.82
CA ILE A 48 -9.63 -0.81 -24.13
C ILE A 48 -10.85 -0.91 -25.04
N LEU A 49 -11.88 -0.09 -24.80
CA LEU A 49 -13.10 -0.07 -25.63
C LEU A 49 -12.82 0.42 -27.05
N ALA A 50 -11.87 1.34 -27.20
CA ALA A 50 -11.48 1.86 -28.49
C ALA A 50 -10.61 0.86 -29.26
N ILE A 51 -9.78 0.06 -28.56
CA ILE A 51 -9.09 -1.09 -29.13
C ILE A 51 -10.09 -2.14 -29.62
N GLU A 52 -11.10 -2.48 -28.80
CA GLU A 52 -12.17 -3.42 -29.15
C GLU A 52 -12.94 -2.95 -30.40
N SER A 53 -13.29 -1.65 -30.43
CA SER A 53 -14.02 -1.03 -31.54
C SER A 53 -13.21 -1.01 -32.84
N ALA A 54 -11.88 -0.95 -32.74
CA ALA A 54 -10.99 -1.03 -33.90
C ALA A 54 -11.00 -2.41 -34.58
N ARG A 55 -11.66 -3.42 -33.97
CA ARG A 55 -11.79 -4.80 -34.46
C ARG A 55 -10.45 -5.35 -34.94
N PRO A 56 -9.58 -5.82 -34.04
CA PRO A 56 -8.37 -6.54 -34.46
C PRO A 56 -8.75 -7.75 -35.34
N ASN A 57 -8.63 -7.61 -36.66
CA ASN A 57 -9.29 -8.45 -37.67
C ASN A 57 -8.65 -9.84 -37.89
N CYS A 58 -7.75 -10.28 -37.01
CA CYS A 58 -7.11 -11.60 -37.10
C CYS A 58 -7.18 -12.36 -35.78
N ALA A 59 -7.25 -13.69 -35.83
CA ALA A 59 -7.39 -14.57 -34.67
C ALA A 59 -6.29 -14.33 -33.61
N LEU A 60 -5.06 -14.05 -34.06
CA LEU A 60 -3.93 -13.72 -33.20
C LEU A 60 -4.15 -12.42 -32.42
N ALA A 61 -4.74 -11.41 -33.06
CA ALA A 61 -4.99 -10.11 -32.43
C ALA A 61 -6.17 -10.19 -31.45
N MET A 62 -7.20 -11.00 -31.75
CA MET A 62 -8.25 -11.33 -30.76
C MET A 62 -7.68 -12.07 -29.54
N GLN A 63 -6.83 -13.08 -29.74
CA GLN A 63 -6.18 -13.80 -28.64
C GLN A 63 -5.31 -12.87 -27.77
N THR A 64 -4.64 -11.91 -28.40
CA THR A 64 -3.84 -10.89 -27.71
C THR A 64 -4.72 -9.96 -26.88
N LEU A 65 -5.89 -9.55 -27.39
CA LEU A 65 -6.85 -8.75 -26.66
C LEU A 65 -7.43 -9.50 -25.44
N CYS A 66 -7.75 -10.79 -25.58
CA CYS A 66 -8.12 -11.63 -24.45
C CYS A 66 -7.01 -11.72 -23.40
N SER A 67 -5.74 -11.83 -23.85
CA SER A 67 -4.57 -11.86 -22.96
C SER A 67 -4.38 -10.52 -22.23
N LEU A 68 -4.72 -9.39 -22.86
CA LEU A 68 -4.71 -8.07 -22.25
C LEU A 68 -5.74 -7.98 -21.12
N HIS A 69 -6.98 -8.42 -21.35
CA HIS A 69 -8.03 -8.50 -20.32
C HIS A 69 -7.63 -9.38 -19.14
N PHE A 70 -7.08 -10.56 -19.41
CA PHE A 70 -6.57 -11.43 -18.35
C PHE A 70 -5.43 -10.78 -17.54
N THR A 71 -4.60 -9.95 -18.17
CA THR A 71 -3.54 -9.20 -17.49
C THR A 71 -4.13 -8.08 -16.62
N LEU A 72 -5.19 -7.40 -17.08
CA LEU A 72 -5.96 -6.44 -16.26
C LEU A 72 -6.53 -7.11 -15.00
N ASP A 73 -7.13 -8.29 -15.14
CA ASP A 73 -7.70 -9.01 -14.00
C ASP A 73 -6.63 -9.44 -12.99
N LYS A 74 -5.45 -9.85 -13.47
CA LYS A 74 -4.29 -10.12 -12.61
C LYS A 74 -3.83 -8.88 -11.85
N ALA A 75 -3.74 -7.74 -12.52
CA ALA A 75 -3.36 -6.46 -11.89
C ALA A 75 -4.36 -6.06 -10.80
N LYS A 76 -5.66 -6.09 -11.11
CA LYS A 76 -6.75 -5.84 -10.15
C LYS A 76 -6.69 -6.82 -8.97
N SER A 77 -6.40 -8.09 -9.23
CA SER A 77 -6.26 -9.10 -8.18
C SER A 77 -5.09 -8.83 -7.25
N VAL A 78 -3.96 -8.32 -7.73
CA VAL A 78 -2.82 -7.95 -6.88
C VAL A 78 -3.19 -6.76 -5.98
N ILE A 79 -3.83 -5.72 -6.52
CA ILE A 79 -4.28 -4.55 -5.75
C ILE A 79 -5.28 -4.98 -4.65
N ARG A 80 -6.24 -5.83 -5.00
CA ARG A 80 -7.21 -6.40 -4.05
C ARG A 80 -6.52 -7.19 -2.95
N HIS A 81 -5.58 -8.07 -3.31
CA HIS A 81 -4.80 -8.86 -2.35
C HIS A 81 -4.05 -7.96 -1.35
N CYS A 82 -3.41 -6.90 -1.81
CA CYS A 82 -2.70 -5.96 -0.94
C CYS A 82 -3.62 -5.12 -0.03
N SER A 83 -4.92 -5.04 -0.36
CA SER A 83 -5.93 -4.35 0.44
C SER A 83 -6.56 -5.27 1.49
N GLU A 84 -6.77 -6.55 1.15
CA GLU A 84 -7.52 -7.49 1.98
C GLU A 84 -6.63 -8.24 2.97
N CYS A 85 -5.39 -8.56 2.60
CA CYS A 85 -4.50 -9.38 3.42
C CYS A 85 -3.98 -8.67 4.68
N SER A 86 -3.45 -9.45 5.61
CA SER A 86 -2.73 -9.02 6.81
C SER A 86 -1.48 -8.24 6.41
N LYS A 87 -1.16 -7.18 7.17
CA LYS A 87 0.09 -6.43 7.00
C LYS A 87 1.32 -7.30 7.20
N LEU A 88 1.32 -8.14 8.24
CA LEU A 88 2.41 -9.09 8.53
C LEU A 88 2.60 -10.08 7.38
N TYR A 89 1.50 -10.63 6.86
CA TYR A 89 1.55 -11.54 5.71
C TYR A 89 2.08 -10.84 4.45
N LEU A 90 1.60 -9.63 4.16
CA LEU A 90 2.06 -8.83 3.03
C LEU A 90 3.54 -8.46 3.16
N ALA A 91 4.03 -8.18 4.37
CA ALA A 91 5.44 -7.92 4.62
C ALA A 91 6.32 -9.14 4.30
N ILE A 92 5.91 -10.35 4.68
CA ILE A 92 6.67 -11.57 4.36
C ILE A 92 6.61 -11.90 2.86
N THR A 93 5.51 -11.57 2.20
CA THR A 93 5.28 -11.84 0.77
C THR A 93 5.69 -10.68 -0.15
N SER A 94 6.34 -9.62 0.37
CA SER A 94 6.74 -8.41 -0.35
C SER A 94 7.42 -8.68 -1.70
N HIS A 95 8.49 -9.49 -1.70
CA HIS A 95 9.21 -9.79 -2.95
C HIS A 95 8.38 -10.61 -3.95
N LYS A 96 7.42 -11.43 -3.48
CA LYS A 96 6.50 -12.15 -4.36
C LYS A 96 5.52 -11.19 -5.04
N ILE A 97 5.02 -10.19 -4.30
CA ILE A 97 4.14 -9.14 -4.83
C ILE A 97 4.89 -8.28 -5.84
N LEU A 98 6.11 -7.86 -5.50
CA LEU A 98 6.98 -7.12 -6.39
C LEU A 98 7.27 -7.89 -7.70
N SER A 99 7.64 -9.17 -7.59
CA SER A 99 7.87 -10.04 -8.75
C SER A 99 6.61 -10.21 -9.61
N ARG A 100 5.44 -10.41 -8.99
CA ARG A 100 4.15 -10.49 -9.68
C ARG A 100 3.84 -9.20 -10.45
N SER A 101 4.10 -8.04 -9.85
CA SER A 101 3.82 -6.72 -10.44
C SER A 101 4.70 -6.46 -11.66
N ARG A 102 6.00 -6.78 -11.57
CA ARG A 102 6.92 -6.72 -12.73
C ARG A 102 6.50 -7.64 -13.88
N LYS A 103 6.06 -8.86 -13.56
CA LYS A 103 5.52 -9.80 -14.58
C LYS A 103 4.26 -9.26 -15.26
N ILE A 104 3.40 -8.57 -14.50
CA ILE A 104 2.19 -7.93 -15.03
C ILE A 104 2.54 -6.77 -15.97
N GLN A 105 3.46 -5.88 -15.57
CA GLN A 105 3.97 -4.80 -16.42
C GLN A 105 4.55 -5.34 -17.73
N HIS A 106 5.41 -6.36 -17.66
CA HIS A 106 5.98 -6.97 -18.85
C HIS A 106 4.89 -7.61 -19.75
N ALA A 107 3.88 -8.27 -19.16
CA ALA A 107 2.77 -8.82 -19.92
C ALA A 107 1.94 -7.71 -20.62
N PHE A 108 1.72 -6.57 -19.97
CA PHE A 108 1.10 -5.41 -20.60
C PHE A 108 1.91 -4.90 -21.77
N GLU A 109 3.22 -4.73 -21.61
CA GLU A 109 4.12 -4.29 -22.67
C GLU A 109 4.02 -5.21 -23.90
N LEU A 110 4.12 -6.52 -23.70
CA LEU A 110 4.02 -7.50 -24.78
C LEU A 110 2.67 -7.48 -25.49
N ASN A 111 1.57 -7.41 -24.74
CA ASN A 111 0.22 -7.43 -25.32
C ASN A 111 -0.07 -6.13 -26.07
N LEU A 112 0.29 -4.98 -25.51
CA LEU A 112 0.08 -3.67 -26.14
C LEU A 112 0.94 -3.50 -27.39
N ALA A 113 2.22 -3.92 -27.37
CA ALA A 113 3.08 -3.87 -28.55
C ALA A 113 2.54 -4.71 -29.72
N LYS A 114 1.95 -5.88 -29.42
CA LYS A 114 1.29 -6.71 -30.43
C LYS A 114 0.01 -6.05 -30.98
N ILE A 115 -0.82 -5.48 -30.12
CA ILE A 115 -2.05 -4.78 -30.52
C ILE A 115 -1.73 -3.53 -31.33
N GLN A 116 -0.65 -2.82 -31.02
CA GLN A 116 -0.22 -1.61 -31.74
C GLN A 116 -0.09 -1.83 -33.25
N ASN A 117 0.41 -3.00 -33.66
CA ASN A 117 0.58 -3.35 -35.07
C ASN A 117 -0.73 -3.78 -35.77
N ALA A 118 -1.82 -3.94 -35.02
CA ALA A 118 -3.10 -4.46 -35.49
C ALA A 118 -4.24 -3.41 -35.42
N VAL A 119 -3.94 -2.16 -35.08
CA VAL A 119 -4.92 -1.07 -34.94
C VAL A 119 -4.60 0.10 -35.87
N PRO A 120 -5.57 0.98 -36.18
CA PRO A 120 -5.32 2.19 -36.96
C PRO A 120 -4.28 3.12 -36.32
N VAL A 121 -3.56 3.89 -37.15
CA VAL A 121 -2.46 4.79 -36.74
C VAL A 121 -2.80 5.70 -35.53
N PRO A 122 -3.99 6.35 -35.46
CA PRO A 122 -4.33 7.18 -34.29
C PRO A 122 -4.39 6.38 -32.99
N MET A 123 -4.80 5.12 -33.05
CA MET A 123 -4.82 4.22 -31.88
C MET A 123 -3.41 3.73 -31.54
N ALA A 124 -2.62 3.39 -32.56
CA ALA A 124 -1.22 2.98 -32.38
C ALA A 124 -0.38 4.07 -31.67
N ALA A 125 -0.66 5.35 -31.92
CA ALA A 125 -0.04 6.47 -31.22
C ALA A 125 -0.41 6.53 -29.73
N LYS A 126 -1.69 6.32 -29.37
CA LYS A 126 -2.13 6.23 -27.97
C LYS A 126 -1.47 5.06 -27.24
N ILE A 127 -1.40 3.91 -27.88
CA ILE A 127 -0.72 2.72 -27.33
C ILE A 127 0.77 3.01 -27.14
N SER A 128 1.41 3.71 -28.08
CA SER A 128 2.82 4.09 -27.97
C SER A 128 3.11 4.95 -26.74
N ALA A 129 2.22 5.88 -26.39
CA ALA A 129 2.35 6.71 -25.19
C ALA A 129 2.29 5.86 -23.91
N ILE A 130 1.35 4.91 -23.84
CA ILE A 130 1.26 3.98 -22.69
C ILE A 130 2.49 3.07 -22.61
N LEU A 131 2.99 2.58 -23.74
CA LEU A 131 4.21 1.76 -23.80
C LEU A 131 5.45 2.53 -23.31
N HIS A 132 5.56 3.81 -23.66
CA HIS A 132 6.61 4.68 -23.16
C HIS A 132 6.54 4.81 -21.63
N ASP A 133 5.37 5.12 -21.08
CA ASP A 133 5.16 5.23 -19.63
C ASP A 133 5.44 3.90 -18.91
N LEU A 134 5.01 2.78 -19.49
CA LEU A 134 5.26 1.43 -18.98
C LEU A 134 6.75 1.13 -18.82
N ARG A 135 7.60 1.57 -19.76
CA ARG A 135 9.05 1.30 -19.73
C ARG A 135 9.79 2.09 -18.66
N HIS A 136 9.27 3.24 -18.27
CA HIS A 136 9.86 4.10 -17.24
C HIS A 136 9.29 3.86 -15.84
N MET A 137 8.25 3.04 -15.73
CA MET A 137 7.66 2.68 -14.47
C MET A 137 8.54 1.70 -13.69
N GLU A 138 8.84 2.02 -12.44
CA GLU A 138 9.63 1.17 -11.55
C GLU A 138 8.83 0.75 -10.33
N PHE A 139 8.74 -0.56 -10.09
CA PHE A 139 8.20 -1.07 -8.84
C PHE A 139 9.30 -1.17 -7.78
N SER A 140 9.04 -0.52 -6.64
CA SER A 140 9.90 -0.51 -5.46
C SER A 140 9.10 -0.77 -4.18
N LEU A 141 9.78 -1.30 -3.16
CA LEU A 141 9.25 -1.46 -1.81
C LEU A 141 9.59 -0.21 -0.99
N GLU A 142 8.70 0.21 -0.10
CA GLU A 142 9.03 1.26 0.87
C GLU A 142 10.10 0.73 1.86
N PHE A 143 11.00 1.59 2.31
CA PHE A 143 12.13 1.19 3.18
C PHE A 143 11.64 0.48 4.45
N GLU A 144 10.58 0.99 5.07
CA GLU A 144 10.01 0.39 6.28
C GLU A 144 9.40 -1.00 6.03
N GLU A 145 8.85 -1.23 4.85
CA GLU A 145 8.26 -2.52 4.46
C GLU A 145 9.37 -3.56 4.22
N ASP A 146 10.46 -3.13 3.58
CA ASP A 146 11.65 -3.96 3.36
C ASP A 146 12.36 -4.31 4.68
N ASP A 147 12.46 -3.37 5.62
CA ASP A 147 12.97 -3.62 6.97
C ASP A 147 12.10 -4.63 7.74
N ALA A 148 10.77 -4.50 7.65
CA ALA A 148 9.85 -5.45 8.26
C ALA A 148 10.00 -6.86 7.64
N TRP A 149 10.17 -6.92 6.32
CA TRP A 149 10.45 -8.18 5.62
C TRP A 149 11.74 -8.82 6.11
N LYS A 150 12.86 -8.09 6.16
CA LYS A 150 14.17 -8.61 6.59
C LYS A 150 14.09 -9.27 7.98
N VAL A 151 13.50 -8.57 8.94
CA VAL A 151 13.44 -9.03 10.32
C VAL A 151 12.55 -10.27 10.47
N LEU A 152 11.37 -10.27 9.83
CA LEU A 152 10.49 -11.45 9.86
C LEU A 152 11.08 -12.63 9.08
N ARG A 153 11.81 -12.36 7.99
CA ARG A 153 12.48 -13.38 7.19
C ARG A 153 13.61 -14.05 7.97
N SER A 154 14.45 -13.26 8.62
CA SER A 154 15.51 -13.78 9.49
C SER A 154 14.95 -14.62 10.63
N LEU A 155 13.82 -14.23 11.23
CA LEU A 155 13.15 -15.05 12.24
C LEU A 155 12.73 -16.42 11.70
N LEU A 156 12.16 -16.45 10.50
CA LEU A 156 11.65 -17.69 9.87
C LEU A 156 12.75 -18.64 9.38
N GLU A 157 13.93 -18.12 9.07
CA GLU A 157 15.06 -18.90 8.56
C GLU A 157 16.04 -19.35 9.66
N LYS A 158 15.93 -18.77 10.85
CA LYS A 158 16.88 -18.99 11.95
C LYS A 158 16.52 -20.25 12.73
N ASP A 159 17.53 -21.09 12.95
CA ASP A 159 17.46 -22.19 13.93
C ASP A 159 17.83 -21.66 15.31
N PHE A 160 17.07 -22.06 16.33
CA PHE A 160 17.26 -21.62 17.71
C PHE A 160 17.91 -22.70 18.57
N PRO A 161 18.96 -22.37 19.34
CA PRO A 161 19.61 -23.35 20.21
C PRO A 161 18.73 -23.76 21.40
N ASP A 162 17.83 -22.89 21.85
CA ASP A 162 16.89 -23.14 22.94
C ASP A 162 15.60 -22.30 22.80
N SER A 163 14.60 -22.61 23.63
CA SER A 163 13.33 -21.89 23.60
C SER A 163 13.41 -20.44 24.09
N ALA A 164 14.36 -20.13 24.98
CA ALA A 164 14.50 -18.79 25.56
C ALA A 164 15.04 -17.78 24.54
N SER A 165 16.05 -18.18 23.77
CA SER A 165 16.56 -17.42 22.62
C SER A 165 15.47 -17.27 21.55
N MET A 166 14.76 -18.33 21.18
CA MET A 166 13.62 -18.21 20.25
C MET A 166 12.60 -17.16 20.73
N GLU A 167 12.18 -17.22 21.99
CA GLU A 167 11.22 -16.28 22.58
C GLU A 167 11.66 -14.81 22.51
N LYS A 168 12.95 -14.56 22.77
CA LYS A 168 13.49 -13.20 22.76
C LYS A 168 13.44 -12.61 21.35
N GLU A 169 13.97 -13.30 20.34
CA GLU A 169 13.95 -12.75 19.00
C GLU A 169 12.59 -12.83 18.30
N GLU A 170 11.69 -13.75 18.67
CA GLU A 170 10.27 -13.65 18.29
C GLU A 170 9.68 -12.31 18.74
N LEU A 171 9.93 -11.92 20.00
CA LEU A 171 9.45 -10.67 20.58
C LEU A 171 10.09 -9.45 19.92
N GLU A 172 11.40 -9.45 19.73
CA GLU A 172 12.10 -8.34 19.05
C GLU A 172 11.62 -8.20 17.61
N ALA A 173 11.52 -9.30 16.86
CA ALA A 173 11.12 -9.29 15.47
C ALA A 173 9.71 -8.74 15.28
N ILE A 174 8.74 -9.21 16.09
CA ILE A 174 7.37 -8.72 15.99
C ILE A 174 7.24 -7.25 16.43
N GLN A 175 8.02 -6.80 17.41
CA GLN A 175 8.03 -5.39 17.82
C GLN A 175 8.57 -4.46 16.73
N VAL A 176 9.64 -4.88 16.04
CA VAL A 176 10.19 -4.13 14.91
C VAL A 176 9.20 -4.12 13.74
N ALA A 177 8.70 -5.29 13.35
CA ALA A 177 7.76 -5.42 12.24
C ALA A 177 6.48 -4.59 12.46
N THR A 178 5.84 -4.70 13.63
CA THR A 178 4.63 -3.93 13.95
C THR A 178 4.88 -2.42 13.96
N SER A 179 6.06 -1.98 14.43
CA SER A 179 6.46 -0.57 14.40
C SER A 179 6.62 -0.06 12.96
N ARG A 180 7.34 -0.81 12.12
CA ARG A 180 7.57 -0.48 10.70
C ARG A 180 6.29 -0.47 9.88
N LEU A 181 5.39 -1.43 10.12
CA LEU A 181 4.08 -1.54 9.47
C LEU A 181 3.02 -0.59 10.05
N LYS A 182 3.43 0.32 10.93
CA LYS A 182 2.60 1.37 11.54
C LYS A 182 1.40 0.79 12.31
N MET A 183 1.55 -0.38 12.92
CA MET A 183 0.56 -1.02 13.79
C MET A 183 0.71 -0.51 15.23
N LYS A 184 0.40 0.78 15.42
CA LYS A 184 0.72 1.52 16.65
C LYS A 184 -0.39 1.49 17.71
N SER A 185 -1.62 1.18 17.33
CA SER A 185 -2.79 1.19 18.24
C SER A 185 -3.29 -0.22 18.55
N LEU A 186 -3.92 -0.37 19.73
CA LEU A 186 -4.61 -1.62 20.11
C LEU A 186 -5.64 -2.03 19.05
N PHE A 187 -6.38 -1.07 18.52
CA PHE A 187 -7.34 -1.29 17.43
C PHE A 187 -6.66 -1.86 16.19
N SER A 188 -5.53 -1.29 15.75
CA SER A 188 -4.80 -1.78 14.58
C SER A 188 -4.30 -3.22 14.74
N LEU A 189 -3.91 -3.61 15.97
CA LEU A 189 -3.51 -4.98 16.30
C LEU A 189 -4.72 -5.93 16.30
N LEU A 190 -5.89 -5.48 16.76
CA LEU A 190 -7.12 -6.29 16.76
C LEU A 190 -7.61 -6.55 15.34
N VAL A 191 -7.60 -5.52 14.49
CA VAL A 191 -7.93 -5.63 13.07
C VAL A 191 -6.96 -6.59 12.38
N GLU A 192 -5.67 -6.50 12.67
CA GLU A 192 -4.67 -7.40 12.11
C GLU A 192 -4.92 -8.86 12.54
N LYS A 193 -5.18 -9.11 13.82
CA LYS A 193 -5.52 -10.43 14.35
C LYS A 193 -6.76 -11.01 13.66
N ALA A 194 -7.82 -10.22 13.51
CA ALA A 194 -9.04 -10.64 12.82
C ALA A 194 -8.77 -10.95 11.34
N THR A 195 -7.94 -10.13 10.68
CA THR A 195 -7.54 -10.35 9.29
C THR A 195 -6.76 -11.65 9.12
N LEU A 196 -5.78 -11.93 9.98
CA LEU A 196 -5.01 -13.18 9.95
C LEU A 196 -5.90 -14.41 10.15
N LYS A 197 -6.85 -14.34 11.10
CA LYS A 197 -7.82 -15.43 11.32
C LYS A 197 -8.68 -15.68 10.08
N ARG A 198 -9.29 -14.62 9.54
CA ARG A 198 -10.10 -14.72 8.32
C ARG A 198 -9.31 -15.36 7.17
N GLN A 199 -8.07 -14.89 6.93
CA GLN A 199 -7.23 -15.46 5.89
C GLN A 199 -6.89 -16.93 6.14
N LEU A 200 -6.66 -17.31 7.39
CA LEU A 200 -6.38 -18.69 7.74
C LEU A 200 -7.59 -19.60 7.50
N ASP A 201 -8.80 -19.09 7.75
CA ASP A 201 -10.05 -19.80 7.49
C ASP A 201 -10.34 -19.94 5.99
N GLU A 202 -9.91 -18.97 5.18
CA GLU A 202 -10.09 -18.95 3.72
C GLU A 202 -9.01 -19.73 2.94
N VAL A 203 -7.87 -20.06 3.57
CA VAL A 203 -6.77 -20.75 2.89
C VAL A 203 -7.19 -22.16 2.46
N ASN A 204 -7.01 -22.43 1.17
CA ASN A 204 -7.26 -23.75 0.58
C ASN A 204 -6.37 -24.81 1.25
N TYR A 205 -6.95 -25.97 1.55
CA TYR A 205 -6.28 -27.15 2.10
C TYR A 205 -5.05 -27.61 1.30
N THR A 206 -4.94 -27.25 0.02
CA THR A 206 -3.78 -27.58 -0.82
C THR A 206 -2.55 -26.69 -0.59
N ASN A 207 -2.72 -25.51 0.04
CA ASN A 207 -1.62 -24.56 0.24
C ASN A 207 -1.08 -24.59 1.67
N GLN A 208 -0.51 -25.74 2.04
CA GLN A 208 -0.06 -26.03 3.40
C GLN A 208 0.98 -25.02 3.91
N LYS A 209 1.92 -24.58 3.06
CA LYS A 209 2.95 -23.59 3.45
C LYS A 209 2.35 -22.22 3.79
N GLU A 210 1.31 -21.80 3.07
CA GLU A 210 0.62 -20.55 3.39
C GLU A 210 -0.15 -20.67 4.71
N LYS A 211 -0.78 -21.82 4.94
CA LYS A 211 -1.48 -22.12 6.19
C LYS A 211 -0.55 -22.07 7.40
N GLU A 212 0.59 -22.75 7.32
CA GLU A 212 1.62 -22.76 8.37
C GLU A 212 2.14 -21.35 8.65
N LEU A 213 2.40 -20.57 7.60
CA LEU A 213 2.85 -19.18 7.74
C LEU A 213 1.81 -18.32 8.46
N LEU A 214 0.53 -18.39 8.06
CA LEU A 214 -0.55 -17.64 8.70
C LEU A 214 -0.75 -18.05 10.16
N GLN A 215 -0.67 -19.35 10.46
CA GLN A 215 -0.72 -19.86 11.83
C GLN A 215 0.41 -19.30 12.68
N TYR A 216 1.64 -19.31 12.16
CA TYR A 216 2.80 -18.79 12.87
C TYR A 216 2.70 -17.27 13.10
N LEU A 217 2.29 -16.51 12.08
CA LEU A 217 2.06 -15.06 12.22
C LEU A 217 0.98 -14.72 13.26
N LEU A 218 -0.12 -15.49 13.27
CA LEU A 218 -1.19 -15.32 14.25
C LEU A 218 -0.69 -15.65 15.67
N TYR A 219 0.11 -16.71 15.81
CA TYR A 219 0.75 -17.08 17.08
C TYR A 219 1.67 -15.97 17.58
N LEU A 220 2.57 -15.44 16.74
CA LEU A 220 3.48 -14.36 17.11
C LEU A 220 2.73 -13.13 17.62
N LEU A 221 1.65 -12.74 16.95
CA LEU A 221 0.85 -11.59 17.31
C LEU A 221 0.10 -11.80 18.64
N ILE A 222 -0.44 -13.01 18.88
CA ILE A 222 -1.18 -13.33 20.11
C ILE A 222 -0.23 -13.46 21.31
N LYS A 223 0.86 -14.21 21.15
CA LYS A 223 1.84 -14.46 22.21
C LYS A 223 2.43 -13.15 22.73
N ASN A 224 2.84 -12.27 21.81
CA ASN A 224 3.55 -11.04 22.15
C ASN A 224 2.62 -9.84 22.35
N TRP A 225 1.30 -10.04 22.31
CA TRP A 225 0.28 -8.99 22.36
C TRP A 225 0.50 -7.97 23.47
N ARG A 226 0.67 -8.44 24.71
CA ARG A 226 0.83 -7.57 25.90
C ARG A 226 2.10 -6.73 25.82
N SER A 227 3.21 -7.35 25.42
CA SER A 227 4.50 -6.70 25.31
C SER A 227 4.52 -5.66 24.20
N ILE A 228 3.90 -5.94 23.05
CA ILE A 228 3.72 -4.97 21.97
C ILE A 228 2.95 -3.75 22.50
N CYS A 229 1.84 -3.95 23.21
CA CYS A 229 1.04 -2.86 23.77
C CYS A 229 1.81 -1.99 24.77
N GLN A 230 2.60 -2.60 25.66
CA GLN A 230 3.40 -1.88 26.66
C GLN A 230 4.48 -1.01 26.02
N VAL A 231 5.18 -1.53 25.00
CA VAL A 231 6.21 -0.78 24.27
C VAL A 231 5.59 0.40 23.50
N GLN A 232 4.38 0.25 22.95
CA GLN A 232 3.69 1.37 22.32
C GLN A 232 3.29 2.46 23.32
N ASN A 233 2.76 2.10 24.48
CA ASN A 233 2.41 3.07 25.53
C ASN A 233 3.63 3.88 26.01
N ARG A 234 4.79 3.23 26.21
CA ARG A 234 6.04 3.94 26.54
C ARG A 234 6.50 4.88 25.43
N ARG A 235 6.38 4.46 24.16
CA ARG A 235 6.72 5.31 23.01
C ARG A 235 5.80 6.52 22.86
N HIS A 236 4.53 6.39 23.25
CA HIS A 236 3.59 7.52 23.31
C HIS A 236 3.94 8.50 24.45
N ALA A 237 4.27 7.99 25.64
CA ALA A 237 4.72 8.83 26.76
C ALA A 237 5.98 9.64 26.39
N LEU A 238 6.99 8.99 25.80
CA LEU A 238 8.25 9.64 25.43
C LEU A 238 8.09 10.68 24.30
N LYS A 239 7.13 10.48 23.39
CA LYS A 239 6.81 11.47 22.35
C LYS A 239 6.08 12.70 22.89
N ASN A 240 5.26 12.51 23.92
CA ASN A 240 4.61 13.64 24.61
C ASN A 240 5.63 14.43 25.44
N GLU A 241 6.61 13.77 26.06
CA GLU A 241 7.71 14.45 26.78
C GLU A 241 8.68 15.20 25.83
N CYS A 242 8.90 14.70 24.60
CA CYS A 242 9.78 15.36 23.64
C CYS A 242 9.13 16.55 22.90
N HIS A 243 7.81 16.70 22.95
CA HIS A 243 7.13 17.93 22.50
C HIS A 243 7.04 19.01 23.60
N ASP A 244 7.25 18.67 24.86
CA ASP A 244 7.16 19.60 25.98
C ASP A 244 8.50 20.29 26.35
N GLN A 245 9.60 19.95 25.67
CA GLN A 245 10.91 20.56 25.90
C GLN A 245 11.37 21.53 24.79
N SER A 246 10.48 21.93 23.87
CA SER A 246 10.81 22.85 22.78
C SER A 246 10.04 24.17 22.80
N PHE A 247 9.70 24.72 23.97
CA PHE A 247 9.21 26.11 24.07
C PHE A 247 9.50 26.73 25.45
N GLU A 248 10.75 26.79 25.87
CA GLU A 248 11.18 27.72 26.94
C GLU A 248 12.58 28.24 26.61
N HIS A 249 12.67 29.11 25.60
CA HIS A 249 13.74 30.11 25.51
C HIS A 249 13.37 31.23 24.54
N LYS A 250 12.54 32.18 25.00
CA LYS A 250 12.63 33.61 24.65
C LYS A 250 11.51 34.38 25.34
N LEU A 251 11.81 35.03 26.46
CA LEU A 251 11.09 36.22 26.93
C LEU A 251 11.86 36.96 28.04
N VAL A 252 13.06 37.43 27.72
CA VAL A 252 13.79 38.54 28.39
C VAL A 252 14.77 39.01 27.29
N VAL A 253 14.77 40.20 26.69
CA VAL A 253 14.56 41.59 27.10
C VAL A 253 14.13 42.34 25.83
N ASP A 254 13.16 43.24 25.89
CA ASP A 254 13.20 44.43 25.05
C ASP A 254 12.86 45.64 25.93
N GLY A 255 13.84 46.52 26.05
CA GLY A 255 13.91 47.56 27.06
C GLY A 255 15.11 48.45 26.81
N ALA A 256 15.08 49.10 25.64
CA ALA A 256 15.85 50.22 25.14
C ALA A 256 16.90 50.88 26.07
N ILE A 257 18.14 50.97 25.58
CA ILE A 257 19.04 52.10 25.86
C ILE A 257 19.78 52.49 24.58
N CYS A 258 19.50 53.69 24.07
CA CYS A 258 20.46 54.46 23.30
C CYS A 258 20.82 55.69 24.13
N GLU A 259 22.07 55.75 24.60
CA GLU A 259 22.68 56.98 25.09
C GLU A 259 23.09 57.85 23.89
N ASN A 260 22.81 59.15 23.95
CA ASN A 260 23.83 60.17 23.73
C ASN A 260 23.43 61.52 24.35
N GLN A 261 24.38 62.00 25.16
CA GLN A 261 24.59 63.25 25.89
C GLN A 261 23.93 64.56 25.38
N VAL A 262 23.51 65.44 26.30
CA VAL A 262 24.22 66.67 26.74
C VAL A 262 23.27 67.57 27.57
N ASN A 263 23.72 67.95 28.79
CA ASN A 263 23.47 69.14 29.65
C ASN A 263 22.08 69.85 29.64
N ASP A 264 21.49 70.31 30.75
CA ASP A 264 22.08 71.15 31.81
C ASP A 264 21.16 71.26 33.05
N SER A 265 21.80 71.30 34.23
CA SER A 265 21.48 72.17 35.37
C SER A 265 20.31 71.88 36.36
N VAL A 266 20.72 72.02 37.64
CA VAL A 266 19.97 72.45 38.84
C VAL A 266 19.30 71.38 39.74
N ASN A 267 20.02 71.09 40.83
CA ASN A 267 19.63 70.49 42.14
C ASN A 267 18.70 71.46 42.94
N PRO A 268 18.25 71.19 44.19
CA PRO A 268 18.02 69.95 44.95
C PRO A 268 16.66 69.91 45.71
N LYS A 269 16.39 68.79 46.41
CA LYS A 269 15.84 68.62 47.79
C LYS A 269 14.79 67.49 47.85
N VAL A 270 15.11 66.37 48.52
CA VAL A 270 14.89 66.07 49.96
C VAL A 270 13.40 66.00 50.32
N GLY A 271 12.96 64.85 50.83
CA GLY A 271 11.69 64.72 51.54
C GLY A 271 11.21 63.28 51.67
N ASP A 272 11.35 62.75 52.88
CA ASP A 272 10.83 61.49 53.40
C ASP A 272 9.33 61.27 53.13
N LEU A 273 8.94 60.02 52.82
CA LEU A 273 8.09 59.13 53.65
C LEU A 273 7.90 57.77 52.96
#